data_AF-B5W0B4-F1
#
_entry.id   AF-B5W0B4-F1
#
_cell.length_a   1.000
_cell.length_b   1.000
_cell.length_c   1.000
_cell.angle_alpha   90.00
_cell.angle_beta   90.00
_cell.angle_gamma   90.00
#
_symmetry.space_group_name_H-M   'P 1'
#
loop_
_entity.id
_entity.type
_entity.pdbx_description
1 polymer ?
#
loop_
_entity_poly.entity_id
_entity_poly.type
_entity_poly.pdbx_seq_one_letter_code
_entity_poly.pdbx_strand_id
1 'polypeptide(L)'
;MGVGIIKLVLESESDAIASAINLIEQAEQTLPPESIQRDIIDIIETIVVYKLPQISREEIAQMLGLTDLKQTRFYQEAFADGRQEGLQQGLQEGLQRERINIVLRLANLGNSAEAIAQILGLPLEEIQQILSSSN
;
A
#
# COMPACT_ATOMS: atom_id res chain seq x y z
N MET A 1 7.24 26.88 15.67
CA MET A 1 7.13 25.55 15.05
C MET A 1 5.99 24.69 15.63
N GLY A 2 6.02 24.26 16.90
CA GLY A 2 4.98 23.35 17.44
C GLY A 2 3.53 23.84 17.30
N VAL A 3 3.27 25.14 17.52
CA VAL A 3 1.93 25.74 17.29
C VAL A 3 1.52 25.69 15.82
N GLY A 4 2.48 25.82 14.90
CA GLY A 4 2.22 25.75 13.46
C GLY A 4 1.83 24.35 13.00
N ILE A 5 2.46 23.31 13.56
CA ILE A 5 2.09 21.91 13.29
C ILE A 5 0.67 21.61 13.80
N ILE A 6 0.31 22.08 15.00
CA ILE A 6 -1.05 21.92 15.53
C ILE A 6 -2.06 22.65 14.64
N LYS A 7 -1.74 23.86 14.18
CA LYS A 7 -2.59 24.60 13.25
C LYS A 7 -2.79 23.83 11.93
N LEU A 8 -1.73 23.24 11.38
CA LEU A 8 -1.78 22.41 10.17
C LEU A 8 -2.74 21.22 10.33
N VAL A 9 -2.86 20.62 11.52
CA VAL A 9 -3.85 19.56 11.76
C VAL A 9 -5.29 20.10 11.67
N LEU A 10 -5.54 21.32 12.17
CA LEU A 10 -6.88 21.89 12.35
C LEU A 10 -7.39 22.68 11.15
N GLU A 11 -6.52 23.16 10.27
CA GLU A 11 -6.91 24.02 9.14
C GLU A 11 -7.57 23.26 7.98
N SER A 12 -8.07 24.00 7.00
CA SER A 12 -8.79 23.43 5.85
C SER A 12 -7.84 22.72 4.87
N GLU A 13 -8.38 21.81 4.05
CA GLU A 13 -7.63 21.15 2.96
C GLU A 13 -7.00 22.16 2.00
N SER A 14 -7.72 23.24 1.67
CA SER A 14 -7.24 24.29 0.77
C SER A 14 -6.08 25.11 1.32
N ASP A 15 -5.96 25.22 2.64
CA ASP A 15 -4.88 25.99 3.29
C ASP A 15 -3.64 25.13 3.60
N ALA A 16 -3.83 23.80 3.68
CA ALA A 16 -2.86 22.84 4.17
C ALA A 16 -1.52 22.88 3.44
N ILE A 17 -1.55 22.93 2.10
CA ILE A 17 -0.33 22.94 1.29
C ILE A 17 0.49 24.20 1.57
N ALA A 18 -0.17 25.37 1.57
CA ALA A 18 0.52 26.63 1.78
C ALA A 18 1.15 26.70 3.18
N SER A 19 0.44 26.27 4.21
CA SER A 19 0.98 26.18 5.56
C SER A 19 2.12 25.17 5.67
N ALA A 20 2.00 24.00 5.04
CA ALA A 20 3.04 22.98 5.05
C ALA A 20 4.34 23.45 4.41
N ILE A 21 4.28 24.12 3.25
CA ILE A 21 5.45 24.73 2.60
C ILE A 21 6.14 25.70 3.56
N ASN A 22 5.39 26.61 4.18
CA ASN A 22 5.94 27.57 5.15
C ASN A 22 6.59 26.89 6.36
N LEU A 23 6.03 25.77 6.83
CA LEU A 23 6.58 25.02 7.97
C LEU A 23 7.85 24.26 7.60
N ILE A 24 7.92 23.72 6.38
CA ILE A 24 9.12 23.05 5.84
C ILE A 24 10.24 24.07 5.70
N GLU A 25 9.98 25.22 5.06
CA GLU A 25 10.98 26.30 4.93
C GLU A 25 11.48 26.77 6.30
N GLN A 26 10.59 26.91 7.29
CA GLN A 26 10.99 27.24 8.65
C GLN A 26 11.90 26.17 9.26
N ALA A 27 11.56 24.89 9.11
CA ALA A 27 12.37 23.78 9.60
C ALA A 27 13.76 23.77 8.93
N GLU A 28 13.83 24.05 7.63
CA GLU A 28 15.07 24.15 6.87
C GLU A 28 15.98 25.30 7.36
N GLN A 29 15.39 26.43 7.73
CA GLN A 29 16.13 27.63 8.15
C GLN A 29 16.53 27.63 9.64
N THR A 30 15.72 27.04 10.51
CA THR A 30 15.91 27.14 11.97
C THR A 30 16.50 25.91 12.62
N LEU A 31 16.45 24.75 11.96
CA LEU A 31 16.99 23.50 12.50
C LEU A 31 18.28 23.13 11.78
N PRO A 32 19.29 22.62 12.49
CA PRO A 32 20.45 22.02 11.85
C PRO A 32 20.00 20.83 10.99
N PRO A 33 20.69 20.52 9.88
CA PRO A 33 20.38 19.42 8.97
C PRO A 33 20.74 18.06 9.58
N GLU A 34 20.09 17.76 10.69
CA GLU A 34 20.22 16.55 11.50
C GLU A 34 18.86 15.84 11.58
N SER A 35 18.78 14.75 12.37
CA SER A 35 17.58 13.92 12.48
C SER A 35 16.31 14.72 12.78
N ILE A 36 16.41 15.75 13.62
CA ILE A 36 15.27 16.56 14.08
C ILE A 36 14.60 17.31 12.92
N GLN A 37 15.37 17.87 11.99
CA GLN A 37 14.81 18.56 10.83
C GLN A 37 14.02 17.59 9.96
N ARG A 38 14.57 16.41 9.72
CA ARG A 38 13.89 15.35 8.95
C ARG A 38 12.62 14.88 9.66
N ASP A 39 12.69 14.62 10.95
CA ASP A 39 11.53 14.19 11.74
C ASP A 39 10.38 15.21 11.67
N ILE A 40 10.68 16.51 11.68
CA ILE A 40 9.67 17.56 11.55
C ILE A 40 9.07 17.58 10.14
N ILE A 41 9.89 17.46 9.09
CA ILE A 41 9.41 17.41 7.71
C ILE A 41 8.52 16.16 7.51
N ASP A 42 8.92 15.00 8.04
CA ASP A 42 8.15 13.76 8.03
C ASP A 42 6.77 13.92 8.69
N ILE A 43 6.70 14.63 9.83
CA ILE A 43 5.43 14.92 10.52
C ILE A 43 4.54 15.81 9.66
N ILE A 44 5.09 16.87 9.06
CA ILE A 44 4.34 17.80 8.20
C ILE A 44 3.77 17.03 7.00
N GLU A 45 4.59 16.23 6.31
CA GLU A 45 4.16 15.40 5.19
C GLU A 45 3.03 14.46 5.62
N THR A 46 3.20 13.77 6.75
CA THR A 46 2.21 12.83 7.26
C THR A 46 0.86 13.53 7.46
N ILE A 47 0.84 14.70 8.11
CA ILE A 47 -0.41 15.46 8.32
C ILE A 47 -1.06 15.84 6.99
N VAL A 48 -0.28 16.30 6.01
CA VAL A 48 -0.79 16.71 4.69
C VAL A 48 -1.39 15.52 3.95
N VAL A 49 -0.75 14.35 3.96
CA VAL A 49 -1.27 13.16 3.28
C VAL A 49 -2.58 12.68 3.91
N TYR A 50 -2.69 12.70 5.23
CA TYR A 50 -3.95 12.35 5.90
C TYR A 50 -5.06 13.36 5.60
N LYS A 51 -4.71 14.65 5.45
CA LYS A 51 -5.68 15.71 5.15
C LYS A 51 -6.11 15.73 3.68
N LEU A 52 -5.27 15.25 2.76
CA LEU A 52 -5.53 15.26 1.31
C LEU A 52 -5.56 13.83 0.75
N PRO A 53 -6.50 12.96 1.17
CA PRO A 53 -6.48 11.53 0.85
C PRO A 53 -6.72 11.24 -0.65
N GLN A 54 -7.21 12.22 -1.41
CA GLN A 54 -7.47 12.09 -2.85
C GLN A 54 -6.26 12.49 -3.71
N ILE A 55 -5.23 13.09 -3.12
CA ILE A 55 -4.02 13.51 -3.82
C ILE A 55 -2.94 12.45 -3.58
N SER A 56 -2.24 12.06 -4.65
CA SER A 56 -1.16 11.09 -4.54
C SER A 56 -0.01 11.65 -3.71
N ARG A 57 0.73 10.77 -3.03
CA ARG A 57 1.91 11.17 -2.25
C ARG A 57 2.97 11.82 -3.14
N GLU A 58 3.18 11.29 -4.34
CA GLU A 58 4.10 11.85 -5.32
C GLU A 58 3.73 13.28 -5.71
N GLU A 59 2.45 13.57 -5.86
CA GLU A 59 1.96 14.91 -6.19
C GLU A 59 2.08 15.85 -4.98
N ILE A 60 1.78 15.37 -3.76
CA ILE A 60 2.06 16.11 -2.52
C ILE A 60 3.56 16.44 -2.41
N ALA A 61 4.46 15.50 -2.72
CA ALA A 61 5.91 15.74 -2.76
C ALA A 61 6.27 16.95 -3.60
N GLN A 62 5.75 16.96 -4.83
CA GLN A 62 6.03 17.99 -5.81
C GLN A 62 5.50 19.33 -5.35
N MET A 63 4.28 19.35 -4.80
CA MET A 63 3.68 20.56 -4.23
C MET A 63 4.48 21.11 -3.05
N LEU A 64 5.07 20.25 -2.22
CA LEU A 64 5.89 20.62 -1.08
C LEU A 64 7.37 20.89 -1.44
N GLY A 65 7.78 20.71 -2.70
CA GLY A 65 9.17 20.87 -3.14
C GLY A 65 10.13 19.79 -2.63
N LEU A 66 9.62 18.66 -2.14
CA LEU A 66 10.40 17.60 -1.54
C LEU A 66 10.90 16.64 -2.63
N THR A 67 12.23 16.41 -2.68
CA THR A 67 12.87 15.65 -3.76
C THR A 67 12.98 14.15 -3.50
N ASP A 68 12.81 13.69 -2.26
CA ASP A 68 12.92 12.27 -1.91
C ASP A 68 12.02 11.87 -0.72
N LEU A 69 10.70 11.81 -0.93
CA LEU A 69 9.74 11.33 0.09
C LEU A 69 9.98 9.88 0.53
N LYS A 70 10.74 9.11 -0.24
CA LYS A 70 10.95 7.68 0.05
C LYS A 70 11.88 7.44 1.23
N GLN A 71 12.55 8.49 1.71
CA GLN A 71 13.46 8.43 2.86
C GLN A 71 12.74 8.58 4.19
N THR A 72 11.48 9.02 4.20
CA THR A 72 10.76 9.22 5.45
C THR A 72 10.51 7.88 6.11
N ARG A 73 10.61 7.85 7.45
CA ARG A 73 10.44 6.60 8.20
C ARG A 73 9.04 6.02 7.98
N PHE A 74 8.05 6.91 7.96
CA PHE A 74 6.66 6.56 7.68
C PHE A 74 6.51 5.89 6.31
N TYR A 75 7.15 6.42 5.25
CA TYR A 75 7.08 5.81 3.91
C TYR A 75 7.66 4.41 3.89
N GLN A 76 8.81 4.21 4.54
CA GLN A 76 9.47 2.91 4.58
C GLN A 76 8.64 1.85 5.30
N GLU A 77 8.01 2.22 6.42
CA GLU A 77 7.11 1.35 7.18
C GLU A 77 5.86 1.00 6.36
N ALA A 78 5.15 2.00 5.84
CA ALA A 78 3.95 1.79 5.01
C ALA A 78 4.24 0.97 3.74
N PHE A 79 5.38 1.22 3.09
CA PHE A 79 5.79 0.46 1.91
C PHE A 79 6.20 -0.98 2.25
N ALA A 80 6.84 -1.20 3.41
CA ALA A 80 7.17 -2.54 3.88
C ALA A 80 5.90 -3.37 4.15
N ASP A 81 4.93 -2.78 4.85
CA ASP A 81 3.64 -3.42 5.12
C ASP A 81 2.90 -3.75 3.82
N GLY A 82 2.80 -2.78 2.90
CA GLY A 82 2.15 -2.99 1.60
C GLY A 82 2.83 -4.08 0.76
N ARG A 83 4.17 -4.20 0.81
CA ARG A 83 4.87 -5.32 0.14
C ARG A 83 4.57 -6.66 0.78
N GLN A 84 4.48 -6.72 2.11
CA GLN A 84 4.17 -7.96 2.82
C GLN A 84 2.74 -8.43 2.49
N GLU A 85 1.76 -7.52 2.53
CA GLU A 85 0.38 -7.81 2.13
C GLU A 85 0.30 -8.24 0.67
N GLY A 86 0.95 -7.50 -0.23
CA GLY A 86 0.98 -7.83 -1.66
C GLY A 86 1.62 -9.19 -1.96
N LEU A 87 2.69 -9.56 -1.24
CA LEU A 87 3.30 -10.89 -1.37
C LEU A 87 2.35 -12.00 -0.88
N GLN A 88 1.66 -11.77 0.23
CA GLN A 88 0.72 -12.75 0.78
C GLN A 88 -0.48 -12.95 -0.16
N GLN A 89 -1.07 -11.86 -0.66
CA GLN A 89 -2.15 -11.90 -1.65
C GLN A 89 -1.69 -12.59 -2.94
N GLY A 90 -0.53 -12.19 -3.48
CA GLY A 90 0.01 -12.78 -4.70
C GLY A 90 0.31 -14.27 -4.58
N LEU A 91 0.81 -14.73 -3.43
CA LEU A 91 1.01 -16.16 -3.17
C LEU A 91 -0.32 -16.91 -3.12
N GLN A 92 -1.32 -16.35 -2.45
CA GLN A 92 -2.64 -16.98 -2.31
C GLN A 92 -3.35 -17.08 -3.67
N GLU A 93 -3.34 -16.00 -4.46
CA GLU A 93 -3.87 -16.00 -5.83
C GLU A 93 -3.11 -16.98 -6.72
N GLY A 94 -1.77 -17.01 -6.64
CA GLY A 94 -0.94 -17.93 -7.41
C GLY A 94 -1.27 -19.38 -7.12
N LEU A 95 -1.41 -19.74 -5.84
CA LEU A 95 -1.80 -21.09 -5.43
C LEU A 95 -3.21 -21.47 -5.89
N GLN A 96 -4.17 -20.54 -5.83
CA GLN A 96 -5.53 -20.78 -6.32
C GLN A 96 -5.55 -20.97 -7.85
N ARG A 97 -4.85 -20.11 -8.61
CA ARG A 97 -4.75 -20.23 -10.07
C ARG A 97 -4.10 -21.54 -10.47
N GLU A 98 -3.02 -21.93 -9.80
CA GLU A 98 -2.34 -23.19 -10.09
C GLU A 98 -3.22 -24.40 -9.76
N ARG A 99 -3.95 -24.35 -8.64
CA ARG A 99 -4.95 -25.38 -8.29
C ARG A 99 -6.00 -25.54 -9.39
N ILE A 100 -6.59 -24.45 -9.86
CA ILE A 100 -7.56 -24.46 -10.96
C ILE A 100 -6.94 -25.07 -12.22
N ASN A 101 -5.74 -24.63 -12.61
CA ASN A 101 -5.04 -25.15 -13.78
C ASN A 101 -4.82 -26.66 -13.72
N ILE A 102 -4.42 -27.19 -12.56
CA ILE A 102 -4.20 -28.63 -12.36
C ILE A 102 -5.52 -29.39 -12.48
N VAL A 103 -6.60 -28.90 -11.85
CA VAL A 103 -7.93 -29.52 -11.93
C VAL A 103 -8.42 -29.60 -13.37
N LEU A 104 -8.34 -28.49 -14.12
CA LEU A 104 -8.75 -28.44 -15.52
C LEU A 104 -7.90 -29.36 -16.40
N ARG A 105 -6.58 -29.40 -16.17
CA ARG A 105 -5.69 -30.30 -16.91
C ARG A 105 -6.03 -31.77 -16.66
N LEU A 106 -6.28 -32.16 -15.41
CA LEU A 106 -6.65 -33.54 -15.08
C LEU A 106 -8.01 -33.92 -15.67
N ALA A 107 -8.99 -33.01 -15.63
CA ALA A 107 -10.29 -33.23 -16.26
C ALA A 107 -10.17 -33.38 -17.79
N ASN A 108 -9.36 -32.54 -18.44
CA ASN A 108 -9.07 -32.64 -19.88
C ASN A 108 -8.35 -33.95 -20.27
N LEU A 109 -7.64 -34.57 -19.34
CA LEU A 109 -7.06 -35.90 -19.51
C LEU A 109 -8.07 -37.05 -19.30
N GLY A 110 -9.34 -36.72 -19.01
CA GLY A 110 -10.43 -37.69 -18.86
C GLY A 110 -10.65 -38.21 -17.44
N ASN A 111 -10.02 -37.60 -16.42
CA ASN A 111 -10.25 -37.99 -15.02
C ASN A 111 -11.62 -37.51 -14.54
N SER A 112 -12.32 -38.34 -13.75
CA SER A 112 -13.57 -37.93 -13.09
C SER A 112 -13.31 -36.96 -11.94
N ALA A 113 -14.33 -36.19 -11.54
CA ALA A 113 -14.21 -35.25 -10.42
C ALA A 113 -13.80 -35.95 -9.11
N GLU A 114 -14.29 -37.17 -8.86
CA GLU A 114 -13.95 -37.99 -7.69
C GLU A 114 -12.48 -38.42 -7.71
N ALA A 115 -11.96 -38.83 -8.87
CA ALA A 115 -10.55 -39.19 -9.02
C ALA A 115 -9.64 -37.97 -8.80
N ILE A 116 -10.02 -36.81 -9.35
CA ILE A 116 -9.26 -35.55 -9.17
C ILE A 116 -9.25 -35.13 -7.70
N ALA A 117 -10.40 -35.20 -7.01
CA ALA A 117 -10.52 -34.91 -5.59
C ALA A 117 -9.58 -35.80 -4.77
N GLN A 118 -9.51 -37.10 -5.09
CA GLN A 118 -8.62 -38.05 -4.44
C GLN A 118 -7.13 -37.76 -4.74
N ILE A 119 -6.77 -37.47 -5.99
CA ILE A 119 -5.39 -37.16 -6.41
C ILE A 119 -4.87 -35.90 -5.71
N LEU A 120 -5.70 -34.86 -5.63
CA LEU A 120 -5.31 -33.57 -5.08
C LEU A 120 -5.56 -33.46 -3.56
N GLY A 121 -6.23 -34.45 -2.96
CA GLY A 121 -6.64 -34.41 -1.56
C GLY A 121 -7.60 -33.26 -1.24
N LEU A 122 -8.42 -32.86 -2.22
CA LEU A 122 -9.36 -31.75 -2.12
C LEU A 122 -10.81 -32.25 -1.98
N PRO A 123 -11.71 -31.48 -1.36
CA PRO A 123 -13.13 -31.82 -1.31
C PRO A 123 -13.72 -31.96 -2.71
N LEU A 124 -14.60 -32.94 -2.90
CA LEU A 124 -15.26 -33.17 -4.19
C LEU A 124 -16.06 -31.94 -4.64
N GLU A 125 -16.72 -31.26 -3.70
CA GLU A 125 -17.48 -30.05 -3.94
C GLU A 125 -16.61 -28.93 -4.53
N GLU A 126 -15.37 -28.80 -4.05
CA GLU A 126 -14.42 -27.78 -4.55
C GLU A 126 -14.03 -28.07 -6.01
N ILE A 127 -13.75 -29.33 -6.33
CA ILE A 127 -13.45 -29.75 -7.70
C ILE A 127 -14.63 -29.49 -8.63
N GLN A 128 -15.84 -29.84 -8.20
CA GLN A 128 -17.06 -29.63 -8.99
C GLN A 128 -17.31 -28.14 -9.25
N GLN A 129 -17.11 -27.27 -8.25
CA GLN A 129 -17.23 -25.82 -8.42
C GLN A 129 -16.25 -25.29 -9.47
N ILE A 130 -14.98 -25.69 -9.42
CA ILE A 130 -13.96 -25.26 -10.40
C ILE A 130 -14.34 -25.69 -11.82
N LEU A 131 -14.77 -26.95 -11.99
CA LEU A 131 -15.16 -27.50 -13.30
C LEU A 131 -16.46 -26.87 -13.84
N SER A 132 -17.42 -26.55 -12.97
CA SER A 132 -18.68 -25.89 -13.36
C SER A 132 -18.50 -24.42 -13.74
N SER A 133 -17.51 -23.75 -13.14
CA SER A 133 -17.20 -22.33 -13.40
C SER A 133 -16.36 -22.12 -14.65
N SER A 134 -15.84 -23.20 -15.25
CA SER A 134 -14.97 -23.19 -16.44
C SER A 134 -15.68 -23.71 -17.70
N ASN A 135 -16.98 -24.02 -17.61
CA ASN A 135 -17.85 -24.42 -18.72
C ASN A 135 -18.66 -23.23 -19.25
#